data_AF-A0A3B1KLJ2-F1
#
_entry.id   AF-A0A3B1KLJ2-F1
#
_cell.length_a   1.000
_cell.length_b   1.000
_cell.length_c   1.000
_cell.angle_alpha   90.00
_cell.angle_beta   90.00
_cell.angle_gamma   90.00
#
_symmetry.space_group_name_H-M   'P 1'
#
loop_
_entity.id
_entity.type
_entity.pdbx_description
1 polymer ?
#
loop_
_entity_poly.entity_id
_entity_poly.type
_entity_poly.pdbx_seq_one_letter_code
_entity_poly.pdbx_strand_id
1 'polypeptide(L)'
;NGPHCWRSRFVENSKNVVKNYQILRHDKVNCCLFLSITVLSLQTVRILVSLKDVDRSGKLNDHKFQELQSYVSGVKNEYLNFQREKSGAVDESQMKSALTAHDLRLNNLNFSLLWDRYSTAGQISYDDFVAILGRLETLKERFKSHRMTNLPCDCVMASFSLDDFIRDTLL
;
A
#
# COMPACT_ATOMS: atom_id res chain seq x y z
N ASN A 1 2.53 -33.41 10.71
CA ASN A 1 3.16 -32.94 11.96
C ASN A 1 4.31 -32.00 11.64
N GLY A 2 4.12 -30.70 11.91
CA GLY A 2 5.18 -29.69 11.89
C GLY A 2 4.76 -28.34 11.27
N PRO A 3 4.24 -27.37 12.04
CA PRO A 3 3.86 -26.03 11.55
C PRO A 3 5.06 -25.08 11.27
N HIS A 4 6.23 -25.59 10.90
CA HIS A 4 7.49 -24.83 10.88
C HIS A 4 8.02 -24.40 9.50
N CYS A 5 7.40 -24.80 8.38
CA CYS A 5 7.95 -24.54 7.05
C CYS A 5 7.67 -23.11 6.51
N TRP A 6 6.58 -22.47 6.93
CA TRP A 6 6.14 -21.17 6.39
C TRP A 6 6.88 -19.96 7.00
N ARG A 7 7.40 -20.12 8.23
CA ARG A 7 8.12 -19.05 8.96
C ARG A 7 9.43 -18.66 8.28
N SER A 8 10.13 -19.62 7.67
CA SER A 8 11.44 -19.39 7.06
C SER A 8 11.37 -18.59 5.77
N ARG A 9 10.40 -18.89 4.88
CA ARG A 9 10.29 -18.25 3.55
C ARG A 9 9.89 -16.78 3.62
N PHE A 10 9.07 -16.41 4.61
CA PHE A 10 8.64 -15.02 4.82
C PHE A 10 9.74 -14.15 5.42
N VAL A 11 10.45 -14.67 6.41
CA VAL A 11 11.63 -14.02 6.98
C VAL A 11 12.69 -13.81 5.88
N GLU A 12 12.87 -14.76 4.95
CA GLU A 12 13.76 -14.62 3.80
C GLU A 12 13.34 -13.52 2.83
N ASN A 13 12.05 -13.47 2.43
CA ASN A 13 11.55 -12.49 1.46
C ASN A 13 11.55 -11.06 2.00
N SER A 14 11.11 -10.88 3.25
CA SER A 14 11.22 -9.59 3.95
C SER A 14 12.69 -9.18 4.14
N LYS A 15 13.57 -10.11 4.54
CA LYS A 15 15.03 -9.87 4.58
C LYS A 15 15.61 -9.47 3.22
N ASN A 16 15.10 -9.99 2.11
CA ASN A 16 15.57 -9.65 0.77
C ASN A 16 15.13 -8.24 0.33
N VAL A 17 13.91 -7.82 0.64
CA VAL A 17 13.50 -6.41 0.44
C VAL A 17 14.30 -5.48 1.35
N VAL A 18 14.47 -5.86 2.62
CA VAL A 18 15.27 -5.13 3.63
C VAL A 18 16.78 -5.13 3.32
N LYS A 19 17.26 -6.04 2.46
CA LYS A 19 18.64 -6.05 1.94
C LYS A 19 18.78 -5.20 0.68
N ASN A 20 17.77 -5.25 -0.21
CA ASN A 20 17.77 -4.49 -1.46
C ASN A 20 17.50 -2.99 -1.22
N TYR A 21 16.62 -2.67 -0.29
CA TYR A 21 16.51 -1.33 0.28
C TYR A 21 17.49 -1.23 1.44
N GLN A 22 18.39 -0.24 1.46
CA GLN A 22 19.38 -0.08 2.54
C GLN A 22 18.70 0.43 3.83
N ILE A 23 17.89 -0.41 4.48
CA ILE A 23 17.24 -0.11 5.76
C ILE A 23 18.32 -0.15 6.84
N LEU A 24 18.53 0.98 7.52
CA LEU A 24 19.62 1.18 8.47
C LEU A 24 19.51 0.21 9.68
N ARG A 25 20.66 -0.20 10.21
CA ARG A 25 20.91 -1.51 10.84
C ARG A 25 20.15 -1.82 12.14
N HIS A 26 19.45 -0.88 12.76
CA HIS A 26 18.88 -1.07 14.11
C HIS A 26 17.49 -1.74 14.16
N ASP A 27 16.73 -1.82 13.05
CA ASP A 27 15.31 -2.21 13.08
C ASP A 27 14.94 -3.58 12.48
N LYS A 28 15.93 -4.44 12.16
CA LYS A 28 15.65 -5.79 11.60
C LYS A 28 14.76 -6.65 12.50
N VAL A 29 14.79 -6.42 13.82
CA VAL A 29 13.98 -7.15 14.81
C VAL A 29 12.53 -6.63 14.83
N ASN A 30 12.32 -5.32 14.65
CA ASN A 30 11.00 -4.70 14.62
C ASN A 30 10.23 -5.02 13.33
N CYS A 31 10.91 -5.09 12.19
CA CYS A 31 10.28 -5.42 10.91
C CYS A 31 9.63 -6.83 10.89
N CYS A 32 10.16 -7.78 11.66
CA CYS A 32 9.59 -9.13 11.83
C CYS A 32 8.40 -9.18 12.79
N LEU A 33 8.35 -8.31 13.80
CA LEU A 33 7.26 -8.27 14.80
C LEU A 33 6.00 -7.56 14.26
N PHE A 34 6.16 -6.79 13.19
CA PHE A 34 5.19 -5.85 12.66
C PHE A 34 4.04 -6.49 11.82
N LEU A 35 4.25 -7.70 11.27
CA LEU A 35 3.32 -8.35 10.31
C LEU A 35 2.51 -9.52 10.90
N SER A 36 2.28 -9.49 12.22
CA SER A 36 1.78 -10.62 13.01
C SER A 36 0.32 -11.04 12.80
N ILE A 37 -0.44 -10.47 11.86
CA ILE A 37 -1.85 -10.87 11.66
C ILE A 37 -2.12 -11.57 10.32
N THR A 38 -1.36 -11.29 9.26
CA THR A 38 -1.41 -12.05 8.01
C THR A 38 -0.16 -11.75 7.20
N VAL A 39 0.29 -12.74 6.44
CA VAL A 39 1.48 -12.63 5.59
C VAL A 39 1.15 -11.72 4.42
N LEU A 40 1.67 -10.48 4.42
CA LEU A 40 1.65 -9.65 3.21
C LEU A 40 2.51 -10.30 2.12
N SER A 41 2.07 -10.20 0.88
CA SER A 41 2.85 -10.64 -0.26
C SER A 41 4.06 -9.73 -0.48
N LEU A 42 5.07 -10.27 -1.16
CA LEU A 42 6.27 -9.50 -1.53
C LEU A 42 5.91 -8.26 -2.38
N GLN A 43 4.91 -8.40 -3.25
CA GLN A 43 4.39 -7.32 -4.08
C GLN A 43 3.79 -6.20 -3.22
N THR A 44 2.98 -6.54 -2.23
CA THR A 44 2.40 -5.56 -1.30
C THR A 44 3.47 -4.85 -0.50
N VAL A 45 4.49 -5.58 -0.02
CA VAL A 45 5.63 -4.98 0.69
C VAL A 45 6.39 -4.00 -0.21
N ARG A 46 6.58 -4.30 -1.50
CA ARG A 46 7.23 -3.37 -2.45
C ARG A 46 6.41 -2.10 -2.64
N ILE A 47 5.10 -2.22 -2.82
CA ILE A 47 4.19 -1.07 -2.91
C ILE A 47 4.31 -0.17 -1.68
N LEU A 48 4.29 -0.77 -0.49
CA LEU A 48 4.41 -0.06 0.79
C LEU A 48 5.74 0.68 0.94
N VAL A 49 6.85 0.06 0.55
CA VAL A 49 8.16 0.73 0.57
C VAL A 49 8.19 1.88 -0.44
N SER A 50 7.69 1.65 -1.66
CA SER A 50 7.58 2.66 -2.72
C SER A 50 6.73 3.87 -2.33
N LEU A 51 5.71 3.67 -1.48
CA LEU A 51 4.87 4.75 -0.94
C LEU A 51 5.70 5.75 -0.10
N LYS A 52 6.74 5.29 0.61
CA LYS A 52 7.57 6.12 1.49
C LYS A 52 8.93 6.49 0.90
N ASP A 53 9.42 5.77 -0.09
CA ASP A 53 10.62 6.13 -0.87
C ASP A 53 10.29 7.14 -1.97
N VAL A 54 9.75 8.30 -1.58
CA VAL A 54 9.27 9.34 -2.51
C VAL A 54 10.40 9.83 -3.44
N ASP A 55 11.61 9.96 -2.90
CA ASP A 55 12.85 10.34 -3.59
C ASP A 55 13.51 9.17 -4.34
N ARG A 56 12.96 7.95 -4.26
CA ARG A 56 13.41 6.76 -4.99
C ARG A 56 14.88 6.44 -4.76
N SER A 57 15.36 6.75 -3.57
CA SER A 57 16.74 6.55 -3.18
C SER A 57 17.09 5.07 -3.05
N GLY A 58 16.08 4.20 -2.99
CA GLY A 58 16.24 2.81 -2.55
C GLY A 58 16.55 2.74 -1.05
N LYS A 59 16.30 3.81 -0.29
CA LYS A 59 16.65 3.92 1.13
C LYS A 59 15.51 4.54 1.92
N LEU A 60 15.08 3.81 2.94
CA LEU A 60 14.26 4.37 4.01
C LEU A 60 15.19 4.69 5.17
N ASN A 61 15.32 5.98 5.49
CA ASN A 61 15.91 6.39 6.75
C ASN A 61 14.95 6.07 7.90
N ASP A 62 15.42 6.18 9.14
CA ASP A 62 14.67 5.78 10.32
C ASP A 62 13.32 6.51 10.42
N HIS A 63 13.29 7.79 10.06
CA HIS A 63 12.06 8.59 10.04
C HIS A 63 11.03 8.05 9.03
N LYS A 64 11.42 7.85 7.77
CA LYS A 64 10.53 7.29 6.72
C LYS A 64 10.05 5.88 7.09
N PHE A 65 10.90 5.11 7.77
CA PHE A 65 10.53 3.78 8.24
C PHE A 65 9.49 3.84 9.37
N GLN A 66 9.64 4.74 10.34
CA GLN A 66 8.63 4.96 11.38
C GLN A 66 7.29 5.44 10.83
N GLU A 67 7.30 6.30 9.81
CA GLU A 67 6.09 6.69 9.09
C GLU A 67 5.43 5.51 8.38
N LEU A 68 6.23 4.62 7.75
CA LEU A 68 5.72 3.40 7.14
C LEU A 68 5.08 2.48 8.17
N GLN A 69 5.72 2.34 9.33
CA GLN A 69 5.19 1.55 10.44
C GLN A 69 3.90 2.15 11.00
N SER A 70 3.82 3.46 11.10
CA SER A 70 2.59 4.13 11.55
C SER A 70 1.45 3.92 10.55
N TYR A 71 1.76 4.06 9.25
CA TYR A 71 0.80 3.85 8.17
C TYR A 71 0.22 2.43 8.16
N VAL A 72 1.07 1.40 8.12
CA VAL A 72 0.62 0.01 8.04
C VAL A 72 -0.13 -0.39 9.33
N SER A 73 0.25 0.14 10.49
CA SER A 73 -0.50 -0.10 11.73
C SER A 73 -1.90 0.52 11.68
N GLY A 74 -2.03 1.71 11.12
CA GLY A 74 -3.32 2.36 10.88
C GLY A 74 -4.23 1.54 9.97
N VAL A 75 -3.73 1.17 8.79
CA VAL A 75 -4.45 0.36 7.80
C VAL A 75 -4.87 -1.00 8.38
N LYS A 76 -3.99 -1.62 9.19
CA LYS A 76 -4.30 -2.86 9.90
C LYS A 76 -5.45 -2.70 10.87
N ASN A 77 -5.43 -1.64 11.69
CA ASN A 77 -6.48 -1.38 12.66
C ASN A 77 -7.82 -1.11 11.97
N GLU A 78 -7.81 -0.39 10.85
CA GLU A 78 -8.99 -0.13 10.03
C GLU A 78 -9.58 -1.44 9.48
N TYR A 79 -8.76 -2.29 8.85
CA TYR A 79 -9.22 -3.60 8.36
C TYR A 79 -9.84 -4.46 9.47
N LEU A 80 -9.20 -4.50 10.65
CA LEU A 80 -9.71 -5.23 11.82
C LEU A 80 -11.00 -4.64 12.39
N ASN A 81 -11.28 -3.35 12.18
CA ASN A 81 -12.56 -2.77 12.56
C ASN A 81 -13.66 -3.30 11.63
N PHE A 82 -13.43 -3.33 10.32
CA PHE A 82 -14.38 -3.86 9.35
C PHE A 82 -14.69 -5.35 9.57
N GLN A 83 -13.69 -6.16 9.93
CA GLN A 83 -13.89 -7.58 10.27
C GLN A 83 -14.65 -7.81 11.57
N ARG A 84 -14.65 -6.84 12.50
CA ARG A 84 -15.42 -6.94 13.74
C ARG A 84 -16.89 -6.62 13.52
N GLU A 85 -17.17 -5.71 12.60
CA GLU A 85 -18.53 -5.28 12.27
C GLU A 85 -19.33 -6.33 11.48
N LYS A 86 -18.64 -7.14 10.67
CA LYS A 86 -19.22 -8.23 9.88
C LYS A 86 -18.26 -9.41 9.92
N SER A 87 -18.74 -10.63 10.12
CA SER A 87 -17.97 -11.86 10.35
C SER A 87 -17.07 -12.33 9.18
N GLY A 88 -16.58 -11.43 8.31
CA GLY A 88 -15.82 -11.72 7.10
C GLY A 88 -14.79 -10.64 6.74
N ALA A 89 -14.24 -10.75 5.53
CA ALA A 89 -13.32 -9.77 4.97
C ALA A 89 -14.06 -8.54 4.39
N VAL A 90 -13.32 -7.52 3.94
CA VAL A 90 -13.87 -6.20 3.55
C VAL A 90 -14.81 -6.33 2.35
N ASP A 91 -16.04 -5.82 2.50
CA ASP A 91 -17.05 -5.77 1.42
C ASP A 91 -16.97 -4.47 0.59
N GLU A 92 -17.81 -4.37 -0.44
CA GLU A 92 -17.80 -3.25 -1.39
C GLU A 92 -18.05 -1.89 -0.71
N SER A 93 -18.98 -1.85 0.25
CA SER A 93 -19.35 -0.63 0.96
C SER A 93 -18.24 -0.19 1.90
N GLN A 94 -17.65 -1.14 2.63
CA GLN A 94 -16.50 -0.90 3.50
C GLN A 94 -15.29 -0.42 2.70
N MET A 95 -15.05 -0.98 1.50
CA MET A 95 -13.97 -0.51 0.63
C MET A 95 -14.20 0.93 0.15
N LYS A 96 -15.43 1.31 -0.24
CA LYS A 96 -15.75 2.70 -0.60
C LYS A 96 -15.54 3.65 0.58
N SER A 97 -15.91 3.22 1.79
CA SER A 97 -15.71 3.98 3.02
C SER A 97 -14.22 4.21 3.28
N ALA A 98 -13.40 3.16 3.21
CA ALA A 98 -11.95 3.25 3.38
C ALA A 98 -11.32 4.20 2.36
N LEU A 99 -11.65 4.07 1.07
CA LEU A 99 -11.16 4.99 0.05
C LEU A 99 -11.54 6.44 0.36
N THR A 100 -12.75 6.69 0.84
CA THR A 100 -13.19 8.04 1.23
C THR A 100 -12.41 8.57 2.43
N ALA A 101 -12.13 7.73 3.45
CA ALA A 101 -11.32 8.09 4.61
C ALA A 101 -9.87 8.42 4.22
N HIS A 102 -9.37 7.84 3.13
CA HIS A 102 -8.06 8.11 2.55
C HIS A 102 -8.08 9.24 1.48
N ASP A 103 -9.14 10.06 1.40
CA ASP A 103 -9.33 11.13 0.41
C ASP A 103 -9.24 10.67 -1.06
N LEU A 104 -9.59 9.41 -1.33
CA LEU A 104 -9.61 8.80 -2.66
C LEU A 104 -11.05 8.67 -3.14
N ARG A 105 -11.53 9.68 -3.86
CA ARG A 105 -12.88 9.68 -4.44
C ARG A 105 -12.84 9.17 -5.88
N LEU A 106 -12.98 7.85 -6.03
CA LEU A 106 -13.13 7.24 -7.35
C LEU A 106 -14.55 7.43 -7.86
N ASN A 107 -14.69 7.66 -9.18
CA ASN A 107 -16.00 7.55 -9.81
C ASN A 107 -16.45 6.07 -9.87
N ASN A 108 -17.74 5.85 -10.13
CA ASN A 108 -18.32 4.49 -10.11
C ASN A 108 -17.63 3.52 -11.07
N LEU A 109 -17.23 3.99 -12.26
CA LEU A 109 -16.54 3.17 -13.25
C LEU A 109 -15.17 2.71 -12.75
N ASN A 110 -14.35 3.64 -12.25
CA ASN A 110 -13.02 3.35 -11.73
C ASN A 110 -13.09 2.46 -10.48
N PHE A 111 -14.09 2.67 -9.63
CA PHE A 111 -14.32 1.81 -8.48
C PHE A 111 -14.71 0.40 -8.90
N SER A 112 -15.62 0.23 -9.89
CA SER A 112 -16.00 -1.09 -10.39
C SER A 112 -14.78 -1.86 -10.93
N LEU A 113 -13.93 -1.20 -11.73
CA LEU A 113 -12.70 -1.82 -12.25
C LEU A 113 -11.74 -2.26 -11.15
N LEU A 114 -11.63 -1.46 -10.08
CA LEU A 114 -10.85 -1.83 -8.91
C LEU A 114 -11.48 -3.03 -8.20
N TRP A 115 -12.79 -2.99 -7.96
CA TRP A 115 -13.51 -4.05 -7.27
C TRP A 115 -13.41 -5.39 -8.02
N ASP A 116 -13.62 -5.39 -9.33
CA ASP A 116 -13.53 -6.59 -10.17
C ASP A 116 -12.12 -7.18 -10.22
N ARG A 117 -11.08 -6.34 -10.05
CA ARG A 117 -9.69 -6.78 -10.07
C ARG A 117 -9.23 -7.45 -8.78
N TYR A 118 -9.68 -6.95 -7.63
CA TYR A 118 -9.14 -7.36 -6.33
C TYR A 118 -10.12 -8.14 -5.46
N SER A 119 -11.43 -8.03 -5.69
CA SER A 119 -12.39 -8.80 -4.92
C SER A 119 -12.35 -10.27 -5.33
N THR A 120 -12.39 -11.15 -4.34
CA THR A 120 -12.54 -12.59 -4.51
C THR A 120 -13.75 -13.03 -3.72
N ALA A 121 -14.73 -13.65 -4.38
CA ALA A 121 -16.01 -14.04 -3.76
C ALA A 121 -16.74 -12.87 -3.05
N GLY A 122 -16.66 -11.66 -3.62
CA GLY A 122 -17.32 -10.47 -3.09
C GLY A 122 -16.63 -9.84 -1.87
N GLN A 123 -15.39 -10.23 -1.57
CA GLN A 123 -14.61 -9.67 -0.46
C GLN A 123 -13.18 -9.35 -0.88
N ILE A 124 -12.54 -8.41 -0.18
CA ILE A 124 -11.14 -8.05 -0.36
C ILE A 124 -10.32 -8.58 0.80
N SER A 125 -9.26 -9.34 0.49
CA SER A 125 -8.33 -9.88 1.48
C SER A 125 -7.52 -8.76 2.13
N TYR A 126 -6.88 -9.03 3.28
CA TYR A 126 -6.01 -8.03 3.91
C TYR A 126 -4.84 -7.62 3.01
N ASP A 127 -4.22 -8.57 2.29
CA ASP A 127 -3.09 -8.27 1.40
C ASP A 127 -3.53 -7.34 0.27
N ASP A 128 -4.68 -7.65 -0.36
CA ASP A 128 -5.25 -6.82 -1.42
C ASP A 128 -5.69 -5.45 -0.92
N PHE A 129 -6.30 -5.38 0.27
CA PHE A 129 -6.70 -4.12 0.90
C PHE A 129 -5.51 -3.17 1.08
N VAL A 130 -4.42 -3.69 1.65
CA VAL A 130 -3.17 -2.93 1.84
C VAL A 130 -2.55 -2.56 0.49
N ALA A 131 -2.54 -3.48 -0.48
CA ALA A 131 -1.99 -3.23 -1.81
C ALA A 131 -2.77 -2.13 -2.55
N ILE A 132 -4.10 -2.11 -2.46
CA ILE A 132 -4.94 -1.10 -3.09
C ILE A 132 -4.67 0.28 -2.49
N LEU A 133 -4.73 0.40 -1.16
CA LEU A 133 -4.51 1.68 -0.48
C LEU A 133 -3.10 2.21 -0.76
N GLY A 134 -2.08 1.35 -0.63
CA GLY A 134 -0.70 1.74 -0.92
C GLY A 134 -0.49 2.21 -2.36
N ARG A 135 -1.08 1.51 -3.35
CA ARG A 135 -1.00 1.90 -4.77
C ARG A 135 -1.68 3.23 -5.03
N LEU A 136 -2.92 3.39 -4.58
CA LEU A 136 -3.69 4.60 -4.85
C LEU A 136 -3.13 5.82 -4.12
N GLU A 137 -2.64 5.67 -2.89
CA GLU A 137 -1.94 6.75 -2.21
C GLU A 137 -0.66 7.14 -2.93
N THR A 138 0.14 6.16 -3.37
CA THR A 138 1.35 6.44 -4.15
C THR A 138 1.00 7.24 -5.40
N LEU A 139 0.00 6.80 -6.18
CA LEU A 139 -0.45 7.51 -7.38
C LEU A 139 -1.01 8.91 -7.06
N LYS A 140 -1.77 9.06 -5.97
CA LYS A 140 -2.30 10.34 -5.51
C LYS A 140 -1.17 11.32 -5.20
N GLU A 141 -0.14 10.89 -4.47
CA GLU A 141 1.00 11.74 -4.14
C GLU A 141 1.82 12.10 -5.38
N ARG A 142 2.05 11.14 -6.31
CA ARG A 142 2.72 11.42 -7.59
C ARG A 142 1.96 12.41 -8.45
N PHE A 143 0.64 12.26 -8.52
CA PHE A 143 -0.24 13.19 -9.22
C PHE A 143 -0.14 14.59 -8.61
N LYS A 144 -0.15 14.72 -7.28
CA LYS A 144 0.01 16.01 -6.60
C LYS A 144 1.35 16.67 -6.92
N SER A 145 2.45 15.91 -6.96
CA SER A 145 3.78 16.45 -7.30
C SER A 145 3.88 16.98 -8.74
N HIS A 146 3.07 16.45 -9.66
CA HIS A 146 3.03 16.86 -11.07
C HIS A 146 1.80 17.70 -11.43
N ARG A 147 1.02 18.10 -10.42
CA ARG A 147 -0.24 18.80 -10.62
C ARG A 147 0.02 20.16 -11.26
N MET A 148 -0.69 20.43 -12.34
CA MET A 148 -0.65 21.72 -13.02
C MET A 148 -1.46 22.75 -12.22
N THR A 149 -0.92 23.96 -12.11
CA THR A 149 -1.57 25.12 -11.49
C THR A 149 -1.96 26.13 -12.56
N ASN A 150 -2.90 27.04 -12.24
CA ASN A 150 -3.34 28.14 -13.13
C ASN A 150 -3.97 27.66 -14.45
N LEU A 151 -4.75 26.58 -14.38
CA LEU A 151 -5.56 26.12 -15.51
C LEU A 151 -6.78 27.04 -15.71
N PRO A 152 -7.24 27.26 -16.95
CA PRO A 152 -8.42 28.06 -17.24
C PRO A 152 -9.75 27.33 -16.96
N CYS A 153 -9.70 26.11 -16.40
CA CYS A 153 -10.87 25.33 -16.00
C CYS A 153 -10.77 24.87 -14.54
N ASP A 154 -11.91 24.51 -13.94
CA ASP A 154 -12.01 23.86 -12.61
C ASP A 154 -11.56 22.38 -12.63
N CYS A 155 -10.65 22.07 -13.54
CA CYS A 155 -10.14 20.74 -13.82
C CYS A 155 -8.91 20.44 -12.95
N VAL A 156 -8.74 19.17 -12.59
CA VAL A 156 -7.56 18.69 -11.85
C VAL A 156 -6.73 17.86 -12.81
N MET A 157 -5.60 18.43 -13.26
CA MET A 157 -4.71 17.82 -14.26
C MET A 157 -3.27 17.80 -13.75
N ALA A 158 -2.50 16.82 -14.23
CA ALA A 158 -1.08 16.69 -13.98
C ALA A 158 -0.35 16.41 -15.29
N SER A 159 0.87 16.91 -15.44
CA SER A 159 1.70 16.70 -16.63
C SER A 159 2.90 15.82 -16.30
N PHE A 160 3.11 14.78 -17.09
CA PHE A 160 4.23 13.86 -16.93
C PHE A 160 5.04 13.80 -18.21
N SER A 161 6.37 13.73 -18.09
CA SER A 161 7.18 13.23 -19.20
C SER A 161 6.90 11.74 -19.38
N LEU A 162 7.17 11.19 -20.58
CA LEU A 162 7.02 9.76 -20.82
C LEU A 162 7.89 8.94 -19.85
N ASP A 163 9.11 9.40 -19.60
CA ASP A 163 10.05 8.74 -18.69
C ASP A 163 9.55 8.76 -17.25
N ASP A 164 9.02 9.89 -16.76
CA ASP A 164 8.46 9.98 -15.42
C ASP A 164 7.22 9.10 -15.26
N PHE A 165 6.36 9.09 -16.28
CA PHE A 165 5.17 8.23 -16.30
C PHE A 165 5.53 6.74 -16.27
N ILE A 166 6.45 6.29 -17.14
CA ILE A 166 6.94 4.91 -17.11
C ILE A 166 7.53 4.60 -15.75
N ARG A 167 8.39 5.48 -15.22
CA ARG A 167 9.03 5.29 -13.92
C ARG A 167 8.02 5.19 -12.77
N ASP A 168 6.90 5.91 -12.83
CA ASP A 168 5.80 5.82 -11.86
C ASP A 168 5.08 4.45 -11.91
N THR A 169 5.03 3.80 -13.07
CA THR A 169 4.37 2.49 -13.24
C THR A 169 5.23 1.28 -12.87
N LEU A 170 6.55 1.44 -12.71
CA LEU A 170 7.49 0.35 -12.41
C LEU A 170 7.54 -0.07 -10.92
N LEU A 171 6.67 0.49 -10.09
CA LEU A 171 6.58 0.25 -8.63
C LEU A 171 5.90 -1.09 -8.29
#